data_AF-A0A8H8P7T5-F1
#
_entry.id   AF-A0A8H8P7T5-F1
#
_cell.length_a   1.000
_cell.length_b   1.000
_cell.length_c   1.000
_cell.angle_alpha   90.00
_cell.angle_beta   90.00
_cell.angle_gamma   90.00
#
_symmetry.space_group_name_H-M   'P 1'
#
loop_
_entity.id
_entity.type
_entity.pdbx_description
1 polymer ?
#
loop_
_entity_poly.entity_id
_entity_poly.type
_entity_poly.pdbx_seq_one_letter_code
_entity_poly.pdbx_strand_id
1 'polypeptide(L)'
;MALVAILAQIGSYVPCRSAKIGMLDGIATRMGASDEITRGRSTFMVEVSETAEIIKTVTPRTLVILDELGRGTSTFDGMAIAHATLNNDMRCILSHMGYVEQQLPSGESTISFTYKLSPGMARSSFGIECGRLAHMPEEVLQAAKRHATRMQEIMEARRVANRPRKIAGLIKNCLTIDGRDADSLARALKDLTVFHKLSGSTGI
;
A
#
# COMPACT_ATOMS: atom_id res chain seq x y z
N MET A 1 6.34 7.39 16.55
CA MET A 1 5.04 7.42 17.27
C MET A 1 5.02 6.49 18.46
N ALA A 2 5.35 5.19 18.33
CA ALA A 2 5.37 4.25 19.46
C ALA A 2 6.16 4.74 20.69
N LEU A 3 7.41 5.19 20.49
CA LEU A 3 8.24 5.72 21.58
C LEU A 3 7.61 6.92 22.30
N VAL A 4 6.98 7.82 21.55
CA VAL A 4 6.29 9.00 22.12
C VAL A 4 5.11 8.55 23.00
N ALA A 5 4.35 7.54 22.56
CA ALA A 5 3.25 6.99 23.34
C ALA A 5 3.72 6.30 24.63
N ILE A 6 4.82 5.52 24.55
CA ILE A 6 5.44 4.88 25.72
C ILE A 6 5.91 5.94 26.72
N LEU A 7 6.71 6.90 26.27
CA LEU A 7 7.25 7.98 27.11
C LEU A 7 6.13 8.76 27.82
N ALA A 8 5.03 9.06 27.12
CA ALA A 8 3.89 9.73 27.72
C ALA A 8 3.22 8.87 28.81
N GLN A 9 3.03 7.56 28.58
CA GLN A 9 2.37 6.68 29.55
C GLN A 9 3.22 6.32 30.77
N ILE A 10 4.56 6.38 30.67
CA ILE A 10 5.45 6.26 31.84
C ILE A 10 5.59 7.57 32.63
N GLY A 11 4.94 8.66 32.18
CA GLY A 11 5.02 9.98 32.81
C GLY A 11 6.28 10.78 32.47
N SER A 12 7.00 10.42 31.40
CA SER A 12 8.16 11.16 30.92
C SER A 12 7.76 12.32 30.00
N TYR A 13 8.60 13.35 29.95
CA TYR A 13 8.54 14.32 28.86
C TYR A 13 8.74 13.61 27.51
N VAL A 14 8.07 14.13 26.48
CA VAL A 14 8.07 13.61 25.12
C VAL A 14 8.75 14.60 24.16
N PRO A 15 9.47 14.12 23.13
CA PRO A 15 10.20 14.98 22.20
C PRO A 15 9.27 15.62 21.16
N CYS A 16 8.47 16.60 21.57
CA CYS A 16 7.56 17.35 20.70
C CYS A 16 7.23 18.73 21.28
N ARG A 17 6.80 19.66 20.43
CA ARG A 17 6.32 21.00 20.87
C ARG A 17 5.05 20.90 21.74
N SER A 18 4.15 19.99 21.38
CA SER A 18 2.95 19.66 22.14
C SER A 18 2.47 18.26 21.75
N ALA A 19 1.86 17.54 22.69
CA ALA A 19 1.24 16.24 22.43
C ALA A 19 -0.04 16.08 23.24
N LYS A 20 -1.08 15.52 22.60
CA LYS A 20 -2.28 15.03 23.26
C LYS A 20 -2.41 13.55 22.93
N ILE A 21 -2.17 12.70 23.92
CA ILE A 21 -2.08 11.25 23.75
C ILE A 21 -3.19 10.63 24.60
N GLY A 22 -4.06 9.85 23.96
CA GLY A 22 -5.06 9.05 24.66
C GLY A 22 -4.41 7.84 25.33
N MET A 23 -5.05 7.32 26.37
CA MET A 23 -4.57 6.11 27.05
C MET A 23 -4.69 4.90 26.12
N LEU A 24 -3.57 4.28 25.79
CA LEU A 24 -3.46 3.08 24.99
C LEU A 24 -3.34 1.86 25.91
N ASP A 25 -3.98 0.76 25.51
CA ASP A 25 -3.85 -0.54 26.19
C ASP A 25 -2.79 -1.44 25.54
N GLY A 26 -2.32 -1.09 24.34
CA GLY A 26 -1.28 -1.82 23.63
C GLY A 26 -0.65 -1.02 22.50
N ILE A 27 0.57 -1.41 22.14
CA ILE A 27 1.26 -0.95 20.94
C ILE A 27 1.67 -2.19 20.16
N ALA A 28 1.19 -2.31 18.93
CA ALA A 28 1.53 -3.39 18.01
C ALA A 28 2.30 -2.80 16.83
N THR A 29 3.44 -3.41 16.49
CA THR A 29 4.26 -2.94 15.38
C THR A 29 4.65 -4.09 14.49
N ARG A 30 4.52 -3.88 13.18
CA ARG A 30 5.20 -4.69 12.17
C ARG A 30 6.07 -3.77 11.33
N MET A 31 7.37 -3.80 11.58
CA MET A 31 8.37 -3.01 10.84
C MET A 31 9.56 -3.89 10.46
N GLY A 32 10.06 -3.74 9.23
CA GLY A 32 11.32 -4.35 8.79
C GLY A 32 11.26 -5.79 8.27
N ALA A 33 12.39 -6.27 7.77
CA ALA A 33 12.60 -7.62 7.27
C ALA A 33 13.53 -8.37 8.23
N SER A 34 12.99 -9.00 9.27
CA SER A 34 13.75 -10.03 9.98
C SER A 34 13.49 -11.34 9.27
N ASP A 35 14.50 -11.78 8.52
CA ASP A 35 14.47 -13.03 7.78
C ASP A 35 14.62 -14.23 8.74
N GLU A 36 13.61 -15.10 8.79
CA GLU A 36 13.71 -16.44 9.41
C GLU A 36 14.12 -17.50 8.36
N ILE A 37 15.11 -17.22 7.51
CA ILE A 37 15.55 -18.15 6.44
C ILE A 37 15.94 -19.52 7.03
N THR A 38 16.49 -19.53 8.25
CA THR A 38 16.93 -20.74 8.96
C THR A 38 15.80 -21.69 9.37
N ARG A 39 14.53 -21.24 9.37
CA ARG A 39 13.36 -22.07 9.75
C ARG A 39 12.52 -22.55 8.57
N GLY A 40 12.96 -22.31 7.33
CA GLY A 40 12.23 -22.74 6.13
C GLY A 40 10.89 -22.02 5.91
N ARG A 41 10.69 -20.86 6.53
CA ARG A 41 9.50 -20.01 6.36
C ARG A 41 9.83 -18.86 5.41
N SER A 42 8.94 -18.55 4.47
CA SER A 42 9.12 -17.36 3.64
C SER A 42 8.94 -16.10 4.48
N THR A 43 9.73 -15.06 4.20
CA THR A 43 9.63 -13.75 4.87
C THR A 43 8.22 -13.19 4.79
N PHE A 44 7.54 -13.41 3.66
CA PHE A 44 6.15 -13.04 3.46
C PHE A 44 5.17 -13.79 4.39
N MET A 45 5.36 -15.10 4.58
CA MET A 45 4.48 -15.88 5.46
C MET A 45 4.61 -15.43 6.92
N VAL A 46 5.82 -15.10 7.37
CA VAL A 46 6.06 -14.54 8.71
C VAL A 46 5.33 -13.21 8.85
N GLU A 47 5.52 -12.30 7.90
CA GLU A 47 4.89 -10.98 7.86
C GLU A 47 3.35 -11.04 7.92
N VAL A 48 2.73 -11.90 7.11
CA VAL A 48 1.28 -12.08 7.09
C VAL A 48 0.78 -12.73 8.39
N SER A 49 1.54 -13.67 8.97
CA SER A 49 1.16 -14.32 10.23
C SER A 49 1.17 -13.34 11.40
N GLU A 50 2.20 -12.50 11.50
CA GLU A 50 2.28 -11.45 12.52
C GLU A 50 1.17 -10.41 12.34
N THR A 51 0.89 -10.00 11.09
CA THR A 51 -0.22 -9.10 10.78
C THR A 51 -1.56 -9.71 11.20
N ALA A 52 -1.77 -11.00 10.96
CA ALA A 52 -2.98 -11.71 11.38
C ALA A 52 -3.11 -11.77 12.91
N GLU A 53 -2.01 -11.91 13.65
CA GLU A 53 -2.00 -11.87 15.11
C GLU A 53 -2.33 -10.47 15.65
N ILE A 54 -1.79 -9.42 15.04
CA ILE A 54 -2.14 -8.03 15.36
C ILE A 54 -3.63 -7.80 15.18
N ILE A 55 -4.19 -8.20 14.03
CA ILE A 55 -5.63 -8.02 13.73
C ILE A 55 -6.51 -8.75 14.74
N LYS A 56 -6.11 -9.94 15.20
CA LYS A 56 -6.89 -10.72 16.18
C LYS A 56 -6.86 -10.15 17.59
N THR A 57 -5.82 -9.38 17.93
CA THR A 57 -5.57 -8.92 19.31
C THR A 57 -5.90 -7.43 19.51
N VAL A 58 -5.99 -6.67 18.41
CA VAL A 58 -6.19 -5.22 18.45
C VAL A 58 -7.51 -4.83 19.13
N THR A 59 -7.45 -3.82 19.99
CA THR A 59 -8.63 -3.17 20.57
C THR A 59 -8.80 -1.76 19.99
N PRO A 60 -9.94 -1.07 20.23
CA PRO A 60 -10.10 0.33 19.85
C PRO A 60 -9.07 1.32 20.46
N ARG A 61 -8.28 0.90 21.45
CA ARG A 61 -7.25 1.71 22.11
C ARG A 61 -5.83 1.22 21.82
N THR A 62 -5.66 0.24 20.94
CA THR A 62 -4.33 -0.24 20.54
C THR A 62 -3.75 0.64 19.44
N LEU A 63 -2.51 1.09 19.60
CA LEU A 63 -1.77 1.77 18.53
C LEU A 63 -1.09 0.74 17.65
N VAL A 64 -1.54 0.62 16.39
CA VAL A 64 -0.94 -0.27 15.39
C VAL A 64 -0.05 0.54 14.44
N ILE A 65 1.15 0.04 14.18
CA ILE A 65 2.10 0.59 13.19
C ILE A 65 2.49 -0.55 12.24
N LEU A 66 2.10 -0.43 10.97
CA LEU A 66 2.47 -1.39 9.92
C LEU A 66 3.35 -0.68 8.90
N ASP A 67 4.43 -1.33 8.51
CA ASP A 67 5.37 -0.85 7.49
C ASP A 67 5.54 -1.90 6.39
N GLU A 68 5.45 -1.45 5.14
CA GLU A 68 5.62 -2.26 3.92
C GLU A 68 4.84 -3.60 3.84
N LEU A 69 3.60 -3.65 4.32
CA LEU A 69 2.76 -4.85 4.21
C LEU A 69 2.55 -5.26 2.73
N GLY A 70 2.92 -6.50 2.39
CA GLY A 70 2.76 -7.08 1.05
C GLY A 70 4.01 -7.06 0.17
N ARG A 71 5.18 -6.67 0.69
CA ARG A 71 6.44 -6.55 -0.08
C ARG A 71 6.98 -7.90 -0.59
N GLY A 72 6.78 -8.99 0.14
CA GLY A 72 7.37 -10.30 -0.15
C GLY A 72 6.61 -11.17 -1.16
N THR A 73 5.65 -10.62 -1.90
CA THR A 73 4.78 -11.37 -2.83
C THR A 73 4.54 -10.61 -4.15
N SER A 74 3.69 -11.14 -5.02
CA SER A 74 3.27 -10.45 -6.24
C SER A 74 2.63 -9.09 -5.90
N THR A 75 2.86 -8.07 -6.72
CA THR A 75 2.34 -6.72 -6.46
C THR A 75 0.82 -6.71 -6.26
N PHE A 76 0.10 -7.55 -7.02
CA PHE A 76 -1.36 -7.65 -6.89
C PHE A 76 -1.79 -8.29 -5.58
N ASP A 77 -1.16 -9.38 -5.16
CA ASP A 77 -1.50 -10.06 -3.90
C ASP A 77 -1.12 -9.19 -2.70
N GLY A 78 0.06 -8.56 -2.75
CA GLY A 78 0.54 -7.65 -1.71
C GLY A 78 -0.39 -6.46 -1.51
N MET A 79 -0.78 -5.80 -2.61
CA MET A 79 -1.77 -4.71 -2.57
C MET A 79 -3.14 -5.19 -2.09
N ALA A 80 -3.60 -6.37 -2.51
CA ALA A 80 -4.90 -6.89 -2.11
C ALA A 80 -4.94 -7.16 -0.60
N ILE A 81 -3.90 -7.76 -0.05
CA ILE A 81 -3.78 -8.02 1.39
C ILE A 81 -3.68 -6.70 2.16
N ALA A 82 -2.80 -5.78 1.74
CA ALA A 82 -2.68 -4.48 2.39
C ALA A 82 -4.02 -3.71 2.39
N HIS A 83 -4.72 -3.70 1.26
CA HIS A 83 -6.04 -3.08 1.15
C HIS A 83 -7.08 -3.76 2.04
N ALA A 84 -7.11 -5.09 2.09
CA ALA A 84 -8.03 -5.83 2.96
C ALA A 84 -7.76 -5.54 4.44
N THR A 85 -6.50 -5.49 4.85
CA THR A 85 -6.09 -5.14 6.22
C THR A 85 -6.50 -3.73 6.59
N LEU A 86 -6.36 -2.75 5.69
CA LEU A 86 -6.74 -1.36 5.94
C LEU A 86 -8.25 -1.17 6.12
N ASN A 87 -9.07 -1.98 5.44
CA ASN A 87 -10.53 -1.92 5.53
C ASN A 87 -11.10 -2.79 6.66
N ASN A 88 -10.27 -3.43 7.48
CA ASN A 88 -10.71 -4.35 8.54
C ASN A 88 -11.09 -3.59 9.83
N ASP A 89 -12.09 -2.70 9.76
CA ASP A 89 -12.63 -1.89 10.88
C ASP A 89 -11.63 -1.07 11.72
N MET A 90 -10.35 -1.06 11.33
CA MET A 90 -9.30 -0.27 11.94
C MET A 90 -9.31 1.15 11.37
N ARG A 91 -9.27 2.16 12.26
CA ARG A 91 -9.05 3.55 11.85
C ARG A 91 -7.59 3.74 11.44
N CYS A 92 -7.28 3.41 10.20
CA CYS A 92 -5.94 3.48 9.65
C CYS A 92 -5.64 4.87 9.06
N ILE A 93 -4.44 5.39 9.33
CA ILE A 93 -3.90 6.57 8.65
C ILE A 93 -2.78 6.08 7.75
N LEU A 94 -2.96 6.25 6.45
CA LEU A 94 -1.90 6.03 5.48
C LEU A 94 -1.00 7.26 5.43
N SER A 95 0.30 7.02 5.35
CA SER A 95 1.29 8.08 5.18
C SER A 95 2.46 7.57 4.37
N HIS A 96 3.15 8.50 3.72
CA HIS A 96 4.35 8.23 2.93
C HIS A 96 5.41 9.29 3.19
N MET A 97 6.64 9.03 2.76
CA MET A 97 7.70 10.02 2.81
C MET A 97 7.41 11.15 1.80
N GLY A 98 7.34 12.38 2.29
CA GLY A 98 7.13 13.57 1.49
C GLY A 98 8.31 13.88 0.59
N TYR A 99 8.02 14.35 -0.61
CA TYR A 99 8.98 14.67 -1.65
C TYR A 99 8.62 16.00 -2.32
N VAL A 100 9.62 16.65 -2.91
CA VAL A 100 9.46 17.82 -3.75
C VAL A 100 9.98 17.46 -5.13
N GLU A 101 9.16 17.73 -6.15
CA GLU A 101 9.55 17.61 -7.55
C GLU A 101 10.00 18.98 -8.05
N GLN A 102 11.20 19.03 -8.61
CA GLN A 102 11.75 20.23 -9.21
C GLN A 102 11.99 19.98 -10.70
N GLN A 103 11.38 20.81 -11.53
CA GLN A 103 11.54 20.75 -12.97
C GLN A 103 12.84 21.47 -13.35
N LEU A 104 13.73 20.77 -14.04
CA LEU A 104 14.98 21.34 -14.55
C LEU A 104 14.71 22.11 -15.85
N PRO A 105 15.55 23.11 -16.18
CA PRO A 105 15.48 23.82 -17.46
C PRO A 105 15.62 22.91 -18.69
N SER A 106 16.24 21.74 -18.51
CA SER A 106 16.36 20.69 -19.54
C SER A 106 15.05 19.94 -19.82
N GLY A 107 13.99 20.18 -19.04
CA GLY A 107 12.72 19.47 -19.12
C GLY A 107 12.65 18.18 -18.27
N GLU A 108 13.74 17.79 -17.62
CA GLU A 108 13.76 16.64 -16.70
C GLU A 108 13.31 17.04 -15.29
N SER A 109 12.55 16.18 -14.61
CA SER A 109 12.21 16.36 -13.20
C SER A 109 13.27 15.69 -12.31
N THR A 110 13.70 16.38 -11.26
CA THR A 110 14.45 15.77 -10.15
C THR A 110 13.63 15.78 -8.87
N ILE A 111 13.82 14.78 -8.02
CA ILE A 111 13.04 14.60 -6.80
C ILE A 111 13.95 14.71 -5.60
N SER A 112 13.54 15.52 -4.63
CA SER A 112 14.21 15.66 -3.34
C SER A 112 13.30 15.12 -2.23
N PHE A 113 13.79 14.15 -1.46
CA PHE A 113 13.08 13.62 -0.30
C PHE A 113 13.21 14.57 0.89
N THR A 114 12.07 14.93 1.49
CA THR A 114 12.03 15.91 2.59
C THR A 114 12.16 15.27 3.96
N TYR A 115 12.10 13.93 4.04
CA TYR A 115 12.02 13.15 5.28
C TYR A 115 10.87 13.58 6.21
N LYS A 116 9.87 14.30 5.67
CA LYS A 116 8.63 14.63 6.37
C LYS A 116 7.58 13.58 6.05
N LEU A 117 6.73 13.29 7.02
CA LEU A 117 5.61 12.39 6.80
C LEU A 117 4.47 13.16 6.11
N SER A 118 4.05 12.68 4.94
CA SER A 118 2.91 13.21 4.19
C SER A 118 1.72 12.26 4.28
N PRO A 119 0.49 12.76 4.51
CA PRO A 119 -0.69 11.90 4.59
C PRO A 119 -1.05 11.30 3.23
N GLY A 120 -1.72 10.15 3.25
CA GLY A 120 -2.19 9.45 2.07
C GLY A 120 -1.12 8.58 1.40
N MET A 121 -1.44 8.08 0.21
CA MET A 121 -0.56 7.25 -0.62
C MET A 121 0.29 8.12 -1.54
N ALA A 122 1.52 7.68 -1.80
CA ALA A 122 2.35 8.27 -2.85
C ALA A 122 1.68 8.07 -4.22
N ARG A 123 1.72 9.09 -5.07
CA ARG A 123 1.10 9.06 -6.42
C ARG A 123 1.96 8.33 -7.46
N SER A 124 3.25 8.15 -7.19
CA SER A 124 4.20 7.56 -8.12
C SER A 124 5.30 6.83 -7.36
N SER A 125 5.98 5.92 -8.06
CA SER A 125 7.16 5.23 -7.54
C SER A 125 8.41 6.01 -7.93
N PHE A 126 9.33 6.18 -6.97
CA PHE A 126 10.56 6.97 -7.14
C PHE A 126 11.81 6.09 -7.00
N GLY A 127 11.70 4.80 -7.32
CA GLY A 127 12.80 3.85 -7.16
C GLY A 127 14.04 4.20 -8.00
N ILE A 128 13.86 4.79 -9.18
CA ILE A 128 14.98 5.24 -10.03
C ILE A 128 15.71 6.42 -9.38
N GLU A 129 14.97 7.38 -8.85
CA GLU A 129 15.51 8.52 -8.10
C GLU A 129 16.22 8.07 -6.82
N CYS A 130 15.69 7.07 -6.10
CA CYS A 130 16.40 6.43 -5.00
C CYS A 130 17.74 5.82 -5.46
N GLY A 131 17.76 5.13 -6.61
CA GLY A 131 18.99 4.60 -7.20
C GLY A 131 20.01 5.69 -7.56
N ARG A 132 19.53 6.83 -8.05
CA ARG A 132 20.38 8.00 -8.35
C ARG A 132 21.01 8.59 -7.08
N LEU A 133 20.24 8.72 -6.00
CA LEU A 133 20.77 9.16 -4.69
C LEU A 133 21.76 8.16 -4.10
N ALA A 134 21.63 6.88 -4.42
CA ALA A 134 22.59 5.83 -4.07
C ALA A 134 23.81 5.78 -5.00
N HIS A 135 23.99 6.77 -5.89
CA HIS A 135 25.09 6.86 -6.84
C HIS A 135 25.19 5.67 -7.81
N MET A 136 24.06 5.08 -8.20
CA MET A 136 24.05 4.10 -9.29
C MET A 136 24.49 4.74 -10.61
N PRO A 137 25.23 4.01 -11.47
CA PRO A 137 25.66 4.54 -12.77
C PRO A 137 24.47 4.97 -13.64
N GLU A 138 24.56 6.14 -14.27
CA GLU A 138 23.45 6.73 -15.05
C GLU A 138 23.04 5.82 -16.23
N GLU A 139 23.98 5.09 -16.82
CA GLU A 139 23.69 4.10 -17.86
C GLU A 139 22.72 3.00 -17.38
N VAL A 140 22.87 2.56 -16.14
CA VAL A 140 22.00 1.56 -15.50
C VAL A 140 20.63 2.17 -15.20
N LEU A 141 20.59 3.40 -14.69
CA LEU A 141 19.34 4.10 -14.41
C LEU A 141 18.54 4.38 -15.67
N GLN A 142 19.19 4.77 -16.77
CA GLN A 142 18.55 4.94 -18.07
C GLN A 142 18.02 3.62 -18.62
N ALA A 143 18.76 2.52 -18.49
CA ALA A 143 18.27 1.20 -18.85
C ALA A 143 17.03 0.82 -18.01
N ALA A 144 17.09 1.01 -16.70
CA ALA A 144 15.97 0.76 -15.79
C ALA A 144 14.73 1.59 -16.17
N LYS A 145 14.91 2.87 -16.50
CA LYS A 145 13.83 3.77 -16.96
C LYS A 145 13.16 3.23 -18.23
N ARG A 146 13.95 2.85 -19.24
CA ARG A 146 13.43 2.24 -20.48
C ARG A 146 12.65 0.94 -20.21
N HIS A 147 13.18 0.07 -19.33
CA HIS A 147 12.51 -1.17 -18.96
C HIS A 147 11.20 -0.93 -18.20
N ALA A 148 11.17 0.05 -17.29
CA ALA A 148 9.98 0.41 -16.53
C ALA A 148 8.86 0.90 -17.46
N THR A 149 9.16 1.82 -18.38
CA THR A 149 8.18 2.30 -19.38
C THR A 149 7.62 1.16 -20.22
N ARG A 150 8.49 0.29 -20.75
CA ARG A 150 8.05 -0.86 -21.54
C ARG A 150 7.17 -1.83 -20.74
N MET A 151 7.50 -2.06 -19.47
CA MET A 151 6.70 -2.92 -18.60
C MET A 151 5.31 -2.33 -18.34
N GLN A 152 5.22 -1.01 -18.12
CA GLN A 152 3.95 -0.31 -17.96
C GLN A 152 3.08 -0.45 -19.20
N GLU A 153 3.63 -0.21 -20.39
CA GLU A 153 2.91 -0.38 -21.67
C GLU A 153 2.38 -1.81 -21.85
N ILE A 154 3.19 -2.83 -21.54
CA ILE A 154 2.79 -4.24 -21.62
C ILE A 154 1.65 -4.53 -20.63
N MET A 155 1.74 -4.02 -19.40
CA MET A 155 0.71 -4.22 -18.38
C MET A 155 -0.60 -3.52 -18.75
N GLU A 156 -0.54 -2.30 -19.30
CA GLU A 156 -1.70 -1.56 -19.78
C GLU A 156 -2.36 -2.24 -20.98
N ALA A 157 -1.57 -2.67 -21.97
CA ALA A 157 -2.07 -3.41 -23.13
C ALA A 157 -2.78 -4.71 -22.69
N ARG A 158 -2.20 -5.45 -21.74
CA ARG A 158 -2.83 -6.65 -21.15
C ARG A 158 -4.12 -6.30 -20.39
N ARG A 159 -4.15 -5.18 -19.67
CA ARG A 159 -5.34 -4.71 -18.95
C ARG A 159 -6.48 -4.38 -19.91
N VAL A 160 -6.19 -3.70 -21.02
CA VAL A 160 -7.18 -3.34 -22.05
C VAL A 160 -7.66 -4.59 -22.79
N ALA A 161 -6.76 -5.47 -23.23
CA ALA A 161 -7.12 -6.69 -23.95
C ALA A 161 -8.00 -7.65 -23.12
N ASN A 162 -7.75 -7.75 -21.81
CA ASN A 162 -8.54 -8.60 -20.91
C ASN A 162 -9.84 -7.95 -20.42
N ARG A 163 -10.06 -6.64 -20.66
CA ARG A 163 -11.22 -5.88 -20.21
C ARG A 163 -12.57 -6.47 -20.68
N PRO A 164 -12.80 -6.77 -21.98
CA PRO A 164 -14.07 -7.35 -22.42
C PRO A 164 -14.34 -8.73 -21.82
N ARG A 165 -13.31 -9.58 -21.71
CA ARG A 165 -13.43 -10.91 -21.09
C ARG A 165 -13.80 -10.82 -19.62
N LYS A 166 -13.27 -9.83 -18.90
CA LYS A 166 -13.56 -9.60 -17.48
C LYS A 166 -14.98 -9.03 -17.27
N ILE A 167 -15.41 -8.10 -18.12
CA ILE A 167 -16.79 -7.57 -18.10
C ILE A 167 -17.80 -8.68 -18.41
N ALA A 168 -17.55 -9.48 -19.45
CA ALA A 168 -18.41 -10.61 -19.79
C ALA A 168 -18.53 -11.63 -18.64
N GLY A 169 -17.42 -11.90 -17.93
CA GLY A 169 -17.43 -12.72 -16.71
C GLY A 169 -18.27 -12.13 -15.58
N LEU A 170 -18.13 -10.83 -15.31
CA LEU A 170 -18.93 -10.15 -14.28
C LEU A 170 -20.43 -10.14 -14.61
N ILE A 171 -20.80 -9.87 -15.87
CA ILE A 171 -22.20 -9.92 -16.33
C ILE A 171 -22.76 -11.33 -16.20
N LYS A 172 -22.00 -12.35 -16.62
CA LYS A 172 -22.40 -13.75 -16.49
C LYS A 172 -22.64 -14.10 -15.01
N ASN A 173 -21.76 -13.67 -14.11
CA ASN A 173 -21.92 -13.90 -12.68
C ASN A 173 -23.20 -13.26 -12.13
N CYS A 174 -23.54 -12.03 -12.55
CA CYS A 174 -24.81 -11.40 -12.17
C CYS A 174 -26.05 -12.19 -12.66
N LEU A 175 -25.98 -12.76 -13.86
CA LEU A 175 -27.08 -13.52 -14.48
C LEU A 175 -27.25 -14.92 -13.89
N THR A 176 -26.21 -15.49 -13.28
CA THR A 176 -26.23 -16.83 -12.67
C THR A 176 -26.64 -16.84 -11.20
N ILE A 177 -26.76 -15.68 -10.56
CA ILE A 177 -27.21 -15.60 -9.17
C ILE A 177 -28.74 -15.79 -9.14
N ASP A 178 -29.19 -16.86 -8.49
CA ASP A 178 -30.61 -17.09 -8.24
C ASP A 178 -31.20 -15.94 -7.42
N GLY A 179 -32.32 -15.37 -7.87
CA GLY A 179 -32.94 -14.15 -7.33
C GLY A 179 -33.48 -14.24 -5.88
N ARG A 180 -33.12 -15.28 -5.12
CA ARG A 180 -33.44 -15.45 -3.70
C ARG A 180 -32.35 -14.93 -2.76
N ASP A 181 -31.16 -14.63 -3.27
CA ASP A 181 -30.04 -14.09 -2.50
C ASP A 181 -29.73 -12.64 -2.90
N ALA A 182 -30.48 -11.71 -2.30
CA ALA A 182 -30.37 -10.28 -2.55
C ALA A 182 -28.98 -9.72 -2.20
N ASP A 183 -28.30 -10.29 -1.20
CA ASP A 183 -26.97 -9.86 -0.75
C ASP A 183 -25.88 -10.26 -1.75
N SER A 184 -26.02 -11.41 -2.39
CA SER A 184 -25.11 -11.84 -3.46
C SER A 184 -25.27 -11.02 -4.73
N LEU A 185 -26.51 -10.67 -5.11
CA LEU A 185 -26.75 -9.79 -6.25
C LEU A 185 -26.24 -8.37 -5.98
N ALA A 186 -26.45 -7.84 -4.78
CA ALA A 186 -25.94 -6.53 -4.37
C ALA A 186 -24.40 -6.45 -4.43
N ARG A 187 -23.70 -7.52 -4.00
CA ARG A 187 -22.24 -7.62 -4.12
C ARG A 187 -21.77 -7.66 -5.57
N ALA A 188 -22.39 -8.49 -6.40
CA ALA A 188 -22.04 -8.59 -7.82
C ALA A 188 -22.27 -7.28 -8.59
N LEU A 189 -23.36 -6.57 -8.30
CA LEU A 189 -23.62 -5.24 -8.85
C LEU A 189 -22.60 -4.21 -8.35
N LYS A 190 -22.20 -4.27 -7.07
CA LYS A 190 -21.16 -3.40 -6.50
C LYS A 190 -19.82 -3.63 -7.20
N ASP A 191 -19.44 -4.88 -7.46
CA ASP A 191 -18.21 -5.23 -8.17
C ASP A 191 -18.21 -4.71 -9.62
N LEU A 192 -19.34 -4.81 -10.32
CA LEU A 192 -19.50 -4.24 -11.66
C LEU A 192 -19.40 -2.72 -11.66
N THR A 193 -19.99 -2.06 -10.64
CA THR A 193 -19.96 -0.60 -10.48
C THR A 193 -18.56 -0.08 -10.13
N VAL A 194 -17.85 -0.79 -9.26
CA VAL A 194 -16.45 -0.51 -8.91
C VAL A 194 -15.56 -0.70 -10.13
N PHE A 195 -15.74 -1.77 -10.89
CA PHE A 195 -14.99 -1.98 -12.13
C PHE A 195 -15.25 -0.85 -13.14
N HIS A 196 -16.51 -0.43 -13.32
CA HIS A 196 -16.84 0.69 -14.18
C HIS A 196 -16.15 1.99 -13.75
N LYS A 197 -16.21 2.35 -12.45
CA LYS A 197 -15.53 3.54 -11.90
C LYS A 197 -14.01 3.50 -12.05
N LEU A 198 -13.36 2.38 -11.73
CA LEU A 198 -11.91 2.19 -11.89
C LEU A 198 -11.45 2.15 -13.35
N SER A 199 -12.41 1.98 -14.27
CA SER A 199 -12.16 1.90 -15.70
C SER A 199 -12.55 3.19 -16.44
N GLY A 200 -13.20 4.14 -15.74
CA GLY A 200 -13.56 5.47 -16.22
C GLY A 200 -12.70 6.61 -15.66
N SER A 201 -11.77 6.35 -14.73
CA SER A 201 -10.85 7.38 -14.18
C SER A 201 -9.59 7.60 -15.03
N THR A 202 -9.61 7.24 -16.32
CA THR A 202 -8.63 7.71 -17.31
C THR A 202 -9.29 8.85 -18.07
N GLY A 203 -9.25 10.05 -17.49
CA GLY A 203 -9.83 11.24 -18.09
C GLY A 203 -9.58 12.46 -17.21
N ILE A 204 -8.53 13.19 -17.59
CA ILE A 204 -8.02 14.48 -17.07
C ILE A 204 -6.98 14.34 -15.95
#